data_AF-A0A935E7W5-F1
#
_entry.id   AF-A0A935E7W5-F1
#
_cell.length_a   1.000
_cell.length_b   1.000
_cell.length_c   1.000
_cell.angle_alpha   90.00
_cell.angle_beta   90.00
_cell.angle_gamma   90.00
#
_symmetry.space_group_name_H-M   'P 1'
#
loop_
_entity.id
_entity.type
_entity.pdbx_description
1 polymer ?
#
loop_
_entity_poly.entity_id
_entity_poly.type
_entity_poly.pdbx_seq_one_letter_code
_entity_poly.pdbx_strand_id
1 'polypeptide(L)'
;MLKINLISGRNIVLNAFENSVSQIESYTGHALYHVKYPISEDDLNSLSKTPLDSIGLMWSSGFELYEIYEVDALMTQISCIKSL
;
A
#
# COMPACT_ATOMS: atom_id res chain seq x y z
N MET A 1 9.20 -4.50 -0.45
CA MET A 1 8.00 -5.38 -0.32
C MET A 1 6.93 -4.58 0.41
N LEU A 2 5.68 -4.66 -0.04
CA LEU A 2 4.51 -4.09 0.60
C LEU A 2 3.59 -5.22 1.07
N LYS A 3 3.20 -5.22 2.34
CA LYS A 3 2.23 -6.15 2.90
C LYS A 3 0.99 -5.37 3.31
N ILE A 4 -0.17 -5.73 2.79
CA ILE A 4 -1.45 -5.13 3.16
C ILE A 4 -2.22 -6.16 3.98
N ASN A 5 -2.52 -5.84 5.23
CA ASN A 5 -3.33 -6.68 6.10
C ASN A 5 -4.76 -6.14 6.07
N LEU A 6 -5.71 -7.05 5.92
CA LEU A 6 -7.14 -6.76 5.92
C LEU A 6 -7.72 -7.14 7.27
N ILE A 7 -8.79 -6.46 7.69
CA ILE A 7 -9.48 -6.75 8.96
C ILE A 7 -10.03 -8.19 9.04
N SER A 8 -10.21 -8.84 7.88
CA SER A 8 -10.59 -10.25 7.79
C SER A 8 -9.50 -11.24 8.21
N GLY A 9 -8.27 -10.77 8.48
CA GLY A 9 -7.09 -11.59 8.74
C GLY A 9 -6.36 -12.06 7.49
N ARG A 10 -6.92 -11.83 6.29
CA ARG A 10 -6.20 -12.05 5.02
C ARG A 10 -5.09 -11.01 4.86
N ASN A 11 -3.98 -11.42 4.27
CA ASN A 11 -2.93 -10.52 3.83
C ASN A 11 -2.70 -10.60 2.32
N ILE A 12 -2.29 -9.48 1.74
CA ILE A 12 -1.88 -9.32 0.34
C ILE A 12 -0.41 -8.88 0.36
N VAL A 13 0.47 -9.64 -0.29
CA VAL A 13 1.90 -9.33 -0.34
C VAL A 13 2.27 -8.94 -1.77
N LEU A 14 2.77 -7.73 -1.93
CA LEU A 14 3.15 -7.15 -3.21
C LEU A 14 4.66 -6.92 -3.25
N ASN A 15 5.27 -7.37 -4.34
CA ASN A 15 6.68 -7.12 -4.62
C ASN A 15 6.82 -5.87 -5.48
N ALA A 16 7.83 -5.06 -5.18
CA ALA A 16 8.10 -3.86 -5.96
C ALA A 16 8.53 -4.27 -7.38
N PHE A 17 8.02 -3.57 -8.38
CA PHE A 17 8.44 -3.77 -9.77
C PHE A 17 9.89 -3.37 -9.97
N GLU A 18 10.31 -2.29 -9.30
CA GLU A 18 11.65 -1.73 -9.34
C GLU A 18 12.04 -1.18 -7.97
N ASN A 19 13.35 -1.11 -7.71
CA ASN A 19 13.88 -0.44 -6.53
C ASN A 19 13.67 1.08 -6.67
N SER A 20 13.38 1.74 -5.56
CA SER A 20 13.20 3.19 -5.52
C SER A 20 14.33 3.85 -4.75
N VAL A 21 14.79 4.99 -5.25
CA VAL A 21 15.74 5.86 -4.55
C VAL A 21 14.98 7.05 -3.99
N SER A 22 15.26 7.41 -2.74
CA SER A 22 14.61 8.54 -2.08
C SER A 22 14.91 9.86 -2.78
N GLN A 23 13.89 10.69 -2.94
CA GLN A 23 14.03 12.10 -3.31
C GLN A 23 13.71 12.96 -2.10
N ILE A 24 14.63 13.84 -1.71
CA ILE A 24 14.37 14.76 -0.60
C ILE A 24 13.49 15.90 -1.10
N GLU A 25 12.34 16.07 -0.48
CA GLU A 25 11.44 17.19 -0.76
C GLU A 25 12.01 18.46 -0.10
N SER A 26 12.36 19.46 -0.91
CA SER A 26 13.04 20.66 -0.44
C SER A 26 12.28 21.48 0.61
N TYR A 27 10.95 21.38 0.65
CA TYR A 27 10.12 22.17 1.55
C TYR A 27 10.00 21.55 2.95
N THR A 28 9.77 20.24 3.03
CA THR A 28 9.57 19.53 4.31
C THR A 28 10.85 18.86 4.82
N GLY A 29 11.82 18.62 3.93
CA GLY A 29 12.99 17.78 4.20
C GLY A 29 12.68 16.28 4.24
N HIS A 30 11.45 15.87 3.92
CA HIS A 30 11.06 14.45 3.93
C HIS A 30 11.66 13.68 2.75
N ALA A 31 11.98 12.41 3.00
CA ALA A 31 12.36 11.47 1.95
C ALA A 31 11.10 10.91 1.27
N LEU A 32 10.90 11.24 0.00
CA LEU A 32 9.83 10.71 -0.83
C LEU A 32 10.31 9.48 -1.60
N TYR A 33 9.53 8.40 -1.52
CA TYR A 33 9.75 7.16 -2.25
C TYR A 33 8.62 6.92 -3.22
N HIS A 34 8.95 6.72 -4.49
CA HIS A 34 7.98 6.36 -5.52
C HIS A 34 8.20 4.90 -5.89
N VAL A 35 7.26 4.04 -5.49
CA VAL A 35 7.36 2.58 -5.71
C VAL A 35 6.11 2.10 -6.44
N LYS A 36 6.31 1.28 -7.46
CA LYS A 36 5.22 0.62 -8.20
C LYS A 36 5.09 -0.83 -7.74
N TYR A 37 3.88 -1.20 -7.34
CA TYR A 37 3.54 -2.55 -6.91
C TYR A 37 2.49 -3.11 -7.89
N PRO A 38 2.87 -4.05 -8.77
CA PRO A 38 1.90 -4.75 -9.61
C PRO A 38 0.91 -5.49 -8.73
N ILE A 39 -0.39 -5.38 -9.04
CA ILE A 39 -1.47 -6.01 -8.29
C ILE A 39 -2.31 -6.89 -9.22
N SER A 40 -2.69 -8.07 -8.72
CA SER A 40 -3.59 -8.97 -9.44
C SER A 40 -5.03 -8.46 -9.40
N GLU A 41 -5.86 -8.86 -10.36
CA GLU A 41 -7.28 -8.51 -10.34
C GLU A 41 -8.00 -9.07 -9.10
N ASP A 42 -7.65 -10.28 -8.66
CA ASP A 42 -8.21 -10.91 -7.47
C ASP A 42 -7.87 -10.14 -6.19
N ASP A 43 -6.63 -9.68 -6.05
CA ASP A 43 -6.21 -8.87 -4.89
C ASP A 43 -6.85 -7.49 -4.94
N LEU A 44 -6.94 -6.87 -6.12
CA LEU A 44 -7.64 -5.60 -6.31
C LEU A 44 -9.13 -5.73 -5.97
N ASN A 45 -9.76 -6.83 -6.34
CA ASN A 45 -11.14 -7.15 -5.98
C ASN A 45 -11.29 -7.36 -4.47
N SER A 46 -10.32 -8.00 -3.81
CA SER A 46 -10.30 -8.15 -2.36
C SER A 46 -10.22 -6.80 -1.65
N LEU A 47 -9.32 -5.91 -2.11
CA LEU A 47 -9.17 -4.55 -1.59
C LEU A 47 -10.41 -3.68 -1.80
N SER A 48 -11.16 -3.90 -2.88
CA SER A 48 -12.41 -3.16 -3.12
C SER A 48 -13.58 -3.55 -2.19
N LYS A 49 -13.44 -4.64 -1.43
CA LYS A 49 -14.53 -5.23 -0.64
C LYS A 49 -14.23 -5.36 0.85
N THR A 50 -12.96 -5.23 1.24
CA THR A 50 -12.52 -5.54 2.60
C THR A 50 -11.73 -4.37 3.17
N PRO A 51 -12.11 -3.85 4.34
CA PRO A 51 -11.37 -2.80 5.01
C PRO A 51 -9.94 -3.23 5.39
N LEU A 52 -9.06 -2.23 5.42
CA LEU A 52 -7.69 -2.35 5.86
C LEU A 52 -7.59 -2.46 7.38
N ASP A 53 -6.53 -3.12 7.81
CA ASP A 53 -6.10 -3.17 9.21
C ASP A 53 -4.76 -2.46 9.36
N SER A 54 -3.75 -2.94 8.63
CA SER A 54 -2.38 -2.42 8.74
C SER A 54 -1.60 -2.59 7.44
N ILE A 55 -0.63 -1.71 7.21
CA ILE A 55 0.29 -1.78 6.07
C ILE A 55 1.71 -2.01 6.58
N GLY A 56 2.40 -3.02 6.04
CA GLY A 56 3.79 -3.31 6.29
C GLY A 56 4.68 -2.94 5.11
N LEU A 57 5.82 -2.30 5.38
CA LEU A 57 6.83 -1.97 4.38
C LEU A 57 8.17 -2.58 4.76
N MET A 58 8.82 -3.19 3.77
CA MET A 58 10.20 -3.65 3.89
C MET A 58 11.13 -2.58 3.32
N TRP A 59 11.87 -1.92 4.21
CA TRP A 59 12.96 -0.99 3.91
C TRP A 59 14.30 -1.73 3.88
N SER A 60 15.36 -1.02 3.48
CA SER A 60 16.73 -1.53 3.62
C SER A 60 17.16 -1.70 5.08
N SER A 61 16.58 -0.91 5.99
CA SER A 61 16.84 -0.96 7.44
C SER A 61 16.06 -2.06 8.16
N GLY A 62 14.98 -2.58 7.56
CA GLY A 62 14.14 -3.60 8.18
C GLY A 62 12.67 -3.48 7.80
N PHE A 63 11.85 -4.28 8.47
CA PHE A 63 10.40 -4.30 8.29
C PHE A 63 9.71 -3.37 9.29
N GLU A 64 8.81 -2.52 8.80
CA GLU A 64 7.98 -1.64 9.60
C GLU A 64 6.50 -1.91 9.33
N LEU A 65 5.67 -1.74 10.36
CA LEU A 65 4.23 -1.94 10.30
C LEU A 65 3.53 -0.66 10.76
N TYR A 66 2.56 -0.21 9.98
CA TYR A 66 1.78 0.99 10.21
C TYR A 66 0.30 0.63 10.34
N GLU A 67 -0.32 1.12 11.41
CA GLU A 67 -1.76 1.01 11.63
C GLU A 67 -2.52 1.95 10.69
N ILE A 68 -3.67 1.49 10.17
CA ILE A 68 -4.52 2.28 9.29
C ILE A 68 -5.74 2.77 10.05
N TYR A 69 -5.89 4.09 10.11
CA TYR A 69 -7.03 4.74 10.76
C TYR A 69 -8.25 4.89 9.83
N GLU A 70 -8.01 5.22 8.55
CA GLU A 70 -9.06 5.29 7.52
C GLU A 70 -9.17 3.96 6.80
N VAL A 71 -9.87 3.01 7.43
CA VAL A 71 -9.87 1.58 7.06
C VAL A 71 -10.51 1.30 5.69
N ASP A 72 -11.37 2.18 5.18
CA ASP A 72 -12.04 2.05 3.88
C ASP A 72 -11.36 2.86 2.76
N ALA A 73 -10.24 3.53 3.04
CA ALA A 73 -9.57 4.43 2.10
C ALA A 73 -9.33 3.79 0.73
N LEU A 74 -8.76 2.57 0.69
CA LEU A 74 -8.53 1.88 -0.59
C LEU A 74 -9.81 1.40 -1.27
N MET A 75 -10.85 1.05 -0.51
CA MET A 75 -12.15 0.67 -1.08
C MET A 75 -12.74 1.83 -1.87
N THR A 76 -12.78 3.01 -1.24
CA THR A 76 -13.29 4.24 -1.85
C THR A 76 -12.48 4.61 -3.08
N GLN A 77 -11.14 4.61 -2.99
CA GLN A 77 -10.28 4.95 -4.13
C GLN A 77 -10.43 3.99 -5.31
N ILE A 78 -10.47 2.67 -5.06
CA ILE A 78 -10.63 1.67 -6.12
C ILE A 78 -12.01 1.80 -6.77
N SER A 79 -13.06 2.12 -6.01
CA SER A 79 -14.40 2.34 -6.56
C SER A 79 -14.41 3.50 -7.57
N CYS A 80 -13.72 4.60 -7.27
CA CYS A 80 -13.59 5.74 -8.19
C CYS A 80 -12.81 5.36 -9.45
N ILE A 81 -11.69 4.65 -9.31
CA ILE A 81 -10.87 4.22 -10.46
C ILE A 81 -11.65 3.30 -11.39
N LYS A 82 -12.45 2.37 -10.85
CA LYS A 82 -13.28 1.46 -11.63
C LYS A 82 -14.51 2.11 -12.28
N SER A 83 -14.85 3.34 -11.90
CA SER A 83 -15.99 4.08 -12.46
C SER A 83 -15.67 4.92 -13.69
N LEU A 84 -14.38 5.01 -14.05
CA LEU A 84 -13.88 5.63 -15.29
C LEU A 84 -14.12 4.72 -16.50
#